data_AF-A0A7S0FSY9-F1
#
_entry.id   AF-A0A7S0FSY9-F1
#
_cell.length_a   1.000
_cell.length_b   1.000
_cell.length_c   1.000
_cell.angle_alpha   90.00
_cell.angle_beta   90.00
_cell.angle_gamma   90.00
#
_symmetry.space_group_name_H-M   'P 1'
#
loop_
_entity.id
_entity.type
_entity.pdbx_description
1 polymer ?
#
loop_
_entity_poly.entity_id
_entity_poly.type
_entity_poly.pdbx_seq_one_letter_code
_entity_poly.pdbx_strand_id
1 'polypeptide(L)'
;VNTEIFENFHEGAKHLTERDCRKAEKKAERIIALMQVPLIQGTLRYAHKNSVYGSVEQDDAGSIEKHNAEGATFAAAILPMLNKCSPKDAETVYKHMKVGKLRADFPAVRKAFENNYDCLGITCEDVGGVLNDESKYFLEKAGPCGSGQSFKRYGSSPKSAGGDKKFSVGASIGIAIGAFIGFVLVAVG
;
A
#
# COMPACT_ATOMS: atom_id res chain seq x y z
N VAL A 1 8.18 -2.59 -2.19
CA VAL A 1 7.81 -3.65 -1.24
C VAL A 1 8.06 -5.05 -1.77
N ASN A 2 7.23 -5.67 -2.62
CA ASN A 2 7.42 -7.10 -2.98
C ASN A 2 8.79 -7.44 -3.57
N THR A 3 9.27 -6.66 -4.55
CA THR A 3 10.61 -6.86 -5.13
C THR A 3 11.71 -6.71 -4.08
N GLU A 4 11.61 -5.69 -3.23
CA GLU A 4 12.57 -5.43 -2.17
C GLU A 4 12.58 -6.52 -1.10
N ILE A 5 11.43 -7.12 -0.76
CA ILE A 5 11.36 -8.29 0.13
C ILE A 5 12.19 -9.45 -0.46
N PHE A 6 12.02 -9.75 -1.75
CA PHE A 6 12.80 -10.80 -2.41
C PHE A 6 14.29 -10.51 -2.47
N GLU A 7 14.67 -9.25 -2.70
CA GLU A 7 16.07 -8.81 -2.63
C GLU A 7 16.65 -9.03 -1.23
N ASN A 8 15.92 -8.64 -0.17
CA ASN A 8 16.37 -8.87 1.21
C ASN A 8 16.45 -10.36 1.55
N PHE A 9 15.57 -11.22 1.03
CA PHE A 9 15.69 -12.67 1.19
C PHE A 9 16.97 -13.20 0.53
N HIS A 10 17.27 -12.76 -0.69
CA HIS A 10 18.47 -13.17 -1.41
C HIS A 10 19.75 -12.72 -0.67
N GLU A 11 19.82 -11.45 -0.27
CA GLU A 11 20.97 -10.92 0.47
C GLU A 11 21.11 -11.55 1.86
N GLY A 12 20.00 -11.81 2.56
CA GLY A 12 20.00 -12.53 3.82
C GLY A 12 20.59 -13.93 3.70
N ALA A 13 20.17 -14.70 2.68
CA ALA A 13 20.71 -16.04 2.41
C ALA A 13 22.22 -16.02 2.12
N LYS A 14 22.69 -15.01 1.37
CA LYS A 14 24.12 -14.78 1.13
C LYS A 14 24.87 -14.53 2.44
N HIS A 15 24.39 -13.62 3.28
CA HIS A 15 25.03 -13.33 4.57
C HIS A 15 25.07 -14.53 5.52
N LEU A 16 24.07 -15.40 5.49
CA LEU A 16 24.09 -16.66 6.24
C LEU A 16 25.19 -17.60 5.74
N THR A 17 25.40 -17.70 4.43
CA THR A 17 26.47 -18.51 3.83
C THR A 17 27.85 -17.95 4.18
N GLU A 18 27.96 -16.62 4.24
CA GLU A 18 29.17 -15.90 4.67
C GLU A 18 29.39 -15.93 6.20
N ARG A 19 28.46 -16.52 6.97
CA ARG A 19 28.45 -16.53 8.44
C ARG A 19 28.38 -15.12 9.08
N ASP A 20 27.86 -14.13 8.34
CA ASP A 20 27.64 -12.77 8.85
C ASP A 20 26.21 -12.65 9.42
N CYS A 21 26.01 -13.22 10.62
CA CYS A 21 24.69 -13.23 11.27
C CYS A 21 24.13 -11.83 11.49
N ARG A 22 24.98 -10.83 11.74
CA ARG A 22 24.55 -9.45 12.03
C ARG A 22 23.96 -8.80 10.78
N LYS A 23 24.53 -9.02 9.59
CA LYS A 23 23.91 -8.54 8.34
C LYS A 23 22.67 -9.34 7.96
N ALA A 24 22.65 -10.65 8.19
CA ALA A 24 21.46 -11.47 7.96
C ALA A 24 20.28 -11.01 8.83
N GLU A 25 20.52 -10.71 10.12
CA GLU A 25 19.54 -10.15 11.04
C GLU A 25 18.93 -8.84 10.52
N LYS A 26 19.76 -7.90 10.08
CA LYS A 26 19.29 -6.63 9.48
C LYS A 26 18.38 -6.85 8.27
N LYS A 27 18.64 -7.88 7.46
CA LYS A 27 17.76 -8.22 6.31
C LYS A 27 16.43 -8.80 6.79
N ALA A 28 16.44 -9.65 7.81
CA ALA A 28 15.21 -10.16 8.43
C ALA A 28 14.38 -9.02 9.04
N GLU A 29 14.99 -8.08 9.74
CA GLU A 29 14.32 -6.89 10.28
C GLU A 29 13.66 -6.05 9.19
N ARG A 30 14.36 -5.80 8.06
CA ARG A 30 13.77 -5.07 6.94
C ARG A 30 12.62 -5.83 6.29
N ILE A 31 12.69 -7.16 6.17
CA ILE A 31 11.57 -7.98 5.68
C ILE A 31 10.36 -7.83 6.59
N ILE A 32 10.54 -7.93 7.92
CA ILE A 32 9.46 -7.77 8.90
C ILE A 32 8.84 -6.37 8.79
N ALA A 33 9.65 -5.32 8.64
CA ALA A 33 9.16 -3.97 8.39
C ALA A 33 8.29 -3.90 7.12
N LEU A 34 8.80 -4.41 6.00
CA LEU A 34 8.09 -4.41 4.71
C LEU A 34 6.80 -5.24 4.72
N MET A 35 6.74 -6.34 5.47
CA MET A 35 5.53 -7.16 5.62
C MET A 35 4.39 -6.46 6.37
N GLN A 36 4.69 -5.39 7.12
CA GLN A 36 3.66 -4.58 7.77
C GLN A 36 2.95 -3.64 6.78
N VAL A 37 3.60 -3.32 5.65
CA VAL A 37 3.07 -2.38 4.66
C VAL A 37 1.71 -2.82 4.09
N PRO A 38 1.51 -4.08 3.63
CA PRO A 38 0.20 -4.53 3.18
C PRO A 38 -0.90 -4.46 4.26
N LEU A 39 -0.54 -4.65 5.54
CA LEU A 39 -1.50 -4.55 6.65
C LEU A 39 -1.96 -3.11 6.85
N ILE A 40 -1.03 -2.17 6.77
CA ILE A 40 -1.32 -0.73 6.84
C ILE A 40 -2.14 -0.30 5.62
N GLN A 41 -1.74 -0.68 4.40
CA GLN A 41 -2.47 -0.37 3.17
C GLN A 41 -3.90 -0.92 3.18
N GLY A 42 -4.08 -2.16 3.64
CA GLY A 42 -5.40 -2.75 3.84
C GLY A 42 -6.23 -1.94 4.84
N THR A 43 -5.65 -1.62 6.00
CA THR A 43 -6.34 -0.81 7.03
C THR A 43 -6.76 0.55 6.47
N LEU A 44 -5.87 1.27 5.77
CA LEU A 44 -6.16 2.57 5.17
C LEU A 44 -7.23 2.50 4.09
N ARG A 45 -7.22 1.46 3.25
CA ARG A 45 -8.26 1.24 2.23
C ARG A 45 -9.64 1.13 2.87
N TYR A 46 -9.79 0.30 3.89
CA TYR A 46 -11.08 0.11 4.53
C TYR A 46 -11.47 1.26 5.45
N ALA A 47 -10.51 1.96 6.05
CA ALA A 47 -10.77 3.22 6.75
C ALA A 47 -11.36 4.27 5.79
N HIS A 48 -10.83 4.37 4.57
CA HIS A 48 -11.36 5.28 3.55
C HIS A 48 -12.77 4.87 3.11
N LYS A 49 -12.95 3.61 2.72
CA LYS A 49 -14.26 3.04 2.39
C LYS A 49 -15.30 3.34 3.49
N ASN A 50 -15.01 2.99 4.74
CA ASN A 50 -15.91 3.20 5.87
C ASN A 50 -16.08 4.69 6.25
N SER A 51 -15.25 5.60 5.75
CA SER A 51 -15.44 7.05 5.95
C SER A 51 -16.44 7.67 4.96
N VAL A 52 -16.60 7.04 3.79
CA VAL A 52 -17.45 7.50 2.67
C VAL A 52 -18.80 6.78 2.66
N TYR A 53 -18.84 5.47 2.93
CA TYR A 53 -20.06 4.62 2.94
C TYR A 53 -21.00 4.86 4.14
N GLY A 54 -21.01 6.08 4.68
CA GLY A 54 -21.71 6.45 5.91
C GLY A 54 -23.06 7.15 5.73
N SER A 55 -23.61 7.19 4.51
CA SER A 55 -25.03 7.54 4.30
C SER A 55 -25.77 6.27 3.93
N VAL A 56 -26.59 5.79 4.86
CA VAL A 56 -27.44 4.58 4.78
C VAL A 56 -28.40 4.58 3.57
N GLU A 57 -28.43 5.67 2.81
CA GLU A 57 -29.30 5.86 1.65
C GLU A 57 -28.76 5.26 0.33
N GLN A 58 -27.48 4.84 0.26
CA GLN A 58 -26.87 4.40 -1.02
C GLN A 58 -26.25 3.00 -1.02
N ASP A 59 -25.94 2.41 0.14
CA ASP A 59 -25.23 1.13 0.21
C ASP A 59 -26.02 0.07 0.99
N ASP A 60 -25.95 -1.18 0.54
CA ASP A 60 -26.55 -2.29 1.26
C ASP A 60 -25.81 -2.54 2.59
N ALA A 61 -26.56 -2.94 3.64
CA ALA A 61 -26.01 -3.17 4.97
C ALA A 61 -24.92 -4.26 4.99
N GLY A 62 -25.00 -5.25 4.11
CA GLY A 62 -24.01 -6.34 4.02
C GLY A 62 -22.66 -5.85 3.50
N SER A 63 -22.63 -4.89 2.58
CA SER A 63 -21.43 -4.25 2.06
C SER A 63 -20.71 -3.43 3.14
N ILE A 64 -21.47 -2.76 4.01
CA ILE A 64 -20.91 -2.02 5.16
C ILE A 64 -20.28 -2.99 6.17
N GLU A 65 -20.98 -4.05 6.54
CA GLU A 65 -20.48 -5.07 7.46
C GLU A 65 -19.22 -5.75 6.93
N LYS A 66 -19.21 -6.11 5.64
CA LYS A 66 -18.04 -6.68 4.97
C LYS A 66 -16.83 -5.75 5.06
N HIS A 67 -16.97 -4.49 4.67
CA HIS A 67 -15.87 -3.52 4.71
C HIS A 67 -15.38 -3.26 6.14
N ASN A 68 -16.28 -3.26 7.12
CA ASN A 68 -15.92 -3.15 8.52
C ASN A 68 -15.12 -4.37 9.00
N ALA A 69 -15.54 -5.60 8.66
CA ALA A 69 -14.84 -6.83 9.01
C ALA A 69 -13.45 -6.93 8.37
N GLU A 70 -13.34 -6.62 7.08
CA GLU A 70 -12.06 -6.62 6.35
C GLU A 70 -11.09 -5.57 6.96
N GLY A 71 -11.57 -4.36 7.21
CA GLY A 71 -10.78 -3.31 7.86
C GLY A 71 -10.34 -3.65 9.28
N ALA A 72 -11.24 -4.24 10.08
CA ALA A 72 -10.93 -4.70 11.44
C ALA A 72 -9.85 -5.78 11.45
N THR A 73 -9.90 -6.70 10.49
CA THR A 73 -8.93 -7.80 10.37
C THR A 73 -7.53 -7.27 10.07
N PHE A 74 -7.40 -6.36 9.10
CA PHE A 74 -6.11 -5.73 8.80
C PHE A 74 -5.57 -4.91 9.98
N ALA A 75 -6.44 -4.13 10.64
CA ALA A 75 -6.05 -3.34 11.80
C ALA A 75 -5.57 -4.25 12.95
N ALA A 76 -6.31 -5.31 13.27
CA ALA A 76 -5.97 -6.24 14.34
C ALA A 76 -4.58 -6.87 14.16
N ALA A 77 -4.17 -7.13 12.91
CA ALA A 77 -2.87 -7.72 12.60
C ALA A 77 -1.69 -6.78 12.88
N ILE A 78 -1.87 -5.46 12.73
CA ILE A 78 -0.78 -4.47 12.90
C ILE A 78 -0.83 -3.74 14.24
N LEU A 79 -1.97 -3.72 14.93
CA LEU A 79 -2.16 -3.02 16.20
C LEU A 79 -1.10 -3.35 17.27
N PRO A 80 -0.63 -4.60 17.46
CA PRO A 80 0.43 -4.86 18.44
C PRO A 80 1.75 -4.14 18.14
N MET A 81 2.15 -4.09 16.86
CA MET A 81 3.35 -3.37 16.41
C MET A 81 3.17 -1.86 16.58
N LEU A 82 2.01 -1.33 16.19
CA LEU A 82 1.70 0.09 16.37
C LEU A 82 1.63 0.47 17.85
N ASN A 83 1.07 -0.38 18.71
CA ASN A 83 0.99 -0.14 20.15
C ASN A 83 2.36 -0.12 20.82
N LYS A 84 3.32 -0.91 20.32
CA LYS A 84 4.72 -0.84 20.76
C LYS A 84 5.36 0.52 20.46
N CYS A 85 4.98 1.15 19.34
CA CYS A 85 5.46 2.48 18.95
C CYS A 85 4.72 3.62 19.65
N SER A 86 3.38 3.56 19.67
CA SER A 86 2.50 4.58 20.25
C SER A 86 1.17 3.94 20.65
N PRO A 87 0.94 3.68 21.96
CA PRO A 87 -0.34 3.18 22.45
C PRO A 87 -1.52 4.08 22.09
N LYS A 88 -1.29 5.40 22.07
CA LYS A 88 -2.30 6.42 21.71
C LYS A 88 -2.74 6.31 20.25
N ASP A 89 -1.79 6.16 19.32
CA ASP A 89 -2.11 6.02 17.90
C ASP A 89 -2.74 4.64 17.62
N ALA A 90 -2.30 3.59 18.32
CA ALA A 90 -2.93 2.28 18.27
C ALA A 90 -4.39 2.32 18.75
N GLU A 91 -4.68 3.01 19.85
CA GLU A 91 -6.06 3.22 20.32
C GLU A 91 -6.90 3.98 19.28
N THR A 92 -6.31 5.00 18.64
CA THR A 92 -6.98 5.75 17.56
C THR A 92 -7.37 4.82 16.41
N VAL A 93 -6.43 4.01 15.91
CA VAL A 93 -6.72 3.04 14.84
C VAL A 93 -7.77 2.04 15.30
N TYR A 94 -7.63 1.45 16.49
CA TYR A 94 -8.60 0.48 17.02
C TYR A 94 -10.01 1.06 17.12
N LYS A 95 -10.16 2.28 17.67
CA LYS A 95 -11.46 2.95 17.85
C LYS A 95 -12.19 3.17 16.52
N HIS A 96 -11.47 3.38 15.43
CA HIS A 96 -12.04 3.62 14.10
C HIS A 96 -12.20 2.37 13.26
N MET A 97 -11.44 1.31 13.55
CA MET A 97 -11.41 0.09 12.73
C MET A 97 -12.03 -1.13 13.41
N LYS A 98 -12.41 -1.08 14.69
CA LYS A 98 -13.04 -2.22 15.38
C LYS A 98 -14.35 -2.67 14.71
N VAL A 99 -14.67 -3.95 14.92
CA VAL A 99 -15.94 -4.54 14.46
C VAL A 99 -17.13 -3.74 15.00
N GLY A 100 -18.15 -3.54 14.16
CA GLY A 100 -19.36 -2.77 14.48
C GLY A 100 -19.20 -1.26 14.39
N LYS A 101 -17.99 -0.73 14.07
CA LYS A 101 -17.79 0.70 13.82
C LYS A 101 -18.17 1.05 12.38
N LEU A 102 -19.41 1.51 12.19
CA LEU A 102 -19.96 1.80 10.86
C LEU A 102 -19.23 2.93 10.11
N ARG A 103 -18.71 3.94 10.82
CA ARG A 103 -18.04 5.09 10.21
C ARG A 103 -16.63 5.31 10.75
N ALA A 104 -15.63 5.25 9.88
CA ALA A 104 -14.25 5.52 10.23
C ALA A 104 -13.89 7.01 10.02
N ASP A 105 -12.92 7.50 10.77
CA ASP A 105 -12.25 8.78 10.50
C ASP A 105 -10.94 8.45 9.77
N PHE A 106 -11.01 8.46 8.44
CA PHE A 106 -9.87 8.11 7.60
C PHE A 106 -8.66 9.04 7.86
N PRO A 107 -8.79 10.38 7.90
CA PRO A 107 -7.70 11.26 8.28
C PRO A 107 -7.04 10.91 9.61
N ALA A 108 -7.81 10.58 10.65
CA ALA A 108 -7.25 10.20 11.95
C ALA A 108 -6.49 8.87 11.89
N VAL A 109 -7.05 7.84 11.24
CA VAL A 109 -6.39 6.54 11.06
C VAL A 109 -5.09 6.70 10.25
N ARG A 110 -5.15 7.46 9.16
CA ARG A 110 -3.99 7.76 8.32
C ARG A 110 -2.90 8.45 9.12
N LYS A 111 -3.25 9.51 9.85
CA LYS A 111 -2.28 10.28 10.64
C LYS A 111 -1.64 9.43 11.74
N ALA A 112 -2.42 8.57 12.40
CA ALA A 112 -1.92 7.64 13.41
C ALA A 112 -0.83 6.70 12.85
N PHE A 113 -1.00 6.18 11.62
CA PHE A 113 0.03 5.40 10.96
C PHE A 113 1.24 6.24 10.54
N GLU A 114 1.02 7.39 9.87
CA GLU A 114 2.10 8.26 9.38
C GLU A 114 3.02 8.75 10.52
N ASN A 115 2.49 8.96 11.73
CA ASN A 115 3.29 9.34 12.89
C ASN A 115 4.27 8.25 13.37
N ASN A 116 4.07 6.99 12.95
CA ASN A 116 4.80 5.83 13.49
C ASN A 116 5.65 5.09 12.45
N TYR A 117 5.71 5.54 11.19
CA TYR A 117 6.47 4.86 10.13
C TYR A 117 7.94 4.66 10.48
N ASP A 118 8.60 5.68 11.04
CA ASP A 118 10.01 5.58 11.46
C ASP A 118 10.21 4.47 12.52
N CYS A 119 9.31 4.37 13.50
CA CYS A 119 9.37 3.32 14.52
C CYS A 119 9.06 1.93 13.97
N LEU A 120 8.18 1.84 12.97
CA LEU A 120 7.85 0.58 12.29
C LEU A 120 8.91 0.16 11.26
N GLY A 121 9.94 0.99 11.02
CA GLY A 121 11.04 0.71 10.10
C GLY A 121 10.66 0.81 8.62
N ILE A 122 9.62 1.58 8.31
CA ILE A 122 9.10 1.80 6.96
C ILE A 122 9.02 3.29 6.65
N THR A 123 8.85 3.61 5.37
CA THR A 123 8.75 4.99 4.89
C THR A 123 7.38 5.28 4.31
N CYS A 124 7.11 6.57 4.10
CA CYS A 124 5.94 7.02 3.37
C CYS A 124 5.89 6.46 1.94
N GLU A 125 7.04 6.31 1.30
CA GLU A 125 7.20 5.75 -0.03
C GLU A 125 6.91 4.25 -0.06
N ASP A 126 7.27 3.53 1.01
CA ASP A 126 6.94 2.11 1.16
C ASP A 126 5.41 1.92 1.15
N VAL A 127 4.67 2.74 1.92
CA VAL A 127 3.21 2.64 2.06
C VAL A 127 2.48 3.22 0.85
N GLY A 128 2.93 4.36 0.33
CA GLY A 128 2.30 5.05 -0.79
C GLY A 128 0.91 5.60 -0.45
N GLY A 129 0.05 5.71 -1.48
CA GLY A 129 -1.34 6.14 -1.35
C GLY A 129 -2.32 5.01 -1.66
N VAL A 130 -3.59 5.19 -1.26
CA VAL A 130 -4.65 4.21 -1.52
C VAL A 130 -5.24 4.42 -2.90
N LEU A 131 -5.23 3.38 -3.72
CA LEU A 131 -5.73 3.43 -5.10
C LEU A 131 -7.19 3.02 -5.22
N ASN A 132 -7.88 3.70 -6.14
CA ASN A 132 -9.09 3.19 -6.76
C ASN A 132 -8.70 2.08 -7.75
N ASP A 133 -9.31 0.91 -7.61
CA ASP A 133 -8.91 -0.29 -8.35
C ASP A 133 -9.27 -0.20 -9.84
N GLU A 134 -10.27 0.60 -10.22
CA GLU A 134 -10.70 0.80 -11.60
C GLU A 134 -9.89 1.90 -12.29
N SER A 135 -9.89 3.09 -11.70
CA SER A 135 -9.36 4.30 -12.33
C SER A 135 -7.84 4.42 -12.19
N LYS A 136 -7.23 3.67 -11.25
CA LYS A 136 -5.81 3.74 -10.87
C LYS A 136 -5.36 5.12 -10.39
N TYR A 137 -6.31 6.00 -10.06
CA TYR A 137 -6.04 7.22 -9.32
C TYR A 137 -6.09 6.94 -7.82
N PHE A 138 -5.46 7.80 -7.02
CA PHE A 138 -5.64 7.75 -5.58
C PHE A 138 -7.10 8.06 -5.21
N LEU A 139 -7.62 7.40 -4.18
CA LEU A 139 -8.90 7.78 -3.59
C LEU A 139 -8.81 9.22 -3.05
N GLU A 140 -9.94 9.91 -2.96
CA GLU A 140 -9.98 11.30 -2.51
C GLU A 140 -9.26 11.45 -1.15
N LYS A 141 -8.32 12.40 -1.08
CA LYS A 141 -7.47 12.67 0.11
C LYS A 141 -6.63 11.48 0.61
N ALA A 142 -6.50 10.43 -0.21
CA ALA A 142 -5.74 9.21 0.12
C ALA A 142 -4.47 9.03 -0.73
N GLY A 143 -3.93 10.12 -1.30
CA GLY A 143 -2.63 10.07 -1.97
C GLY A 143 -1.47 9.82 -0.99
N PRO A 144 -0.24 9.57 -1.49
CA PRO A 144 0.96 9.38 -0.66
C PRO A 144 1.17 10.51 0.35
N CYS A 145 2.01 10.30 1.38
CA CYS A 145 2.34 11.34 2.34
C CYS A 145 2.73 12.65 1.65
N GLY A 146 2.28 13.78 2.19
CA GLY A 146 2.58 15.11 1.65
C GLY A 146 1.96 15.42 0.28
N SER A 147 1.29 14.47 -0.38
CA SER A 147 0.51 14.77 -1.58
C SER A 147 -0.75 15.55 -1.16
N GLY A 148 -0.82 16.82 -1.57
CA GLY A 148 -2.02 17.64 -1.39
C GLY A 148 -3.26 16.96 -1.99
N GLN A 149 -4.45 17.43 -1.58
CA GLN A 149 -5.77 16.81 -1.76
C GLN A 149 -6.23 16.52 -3.21
N SER A 150 -5.39 16.74 -4.22
CA SER A 150 -5.72 16.54 -5.63
C SER A 150 -5.56 15.08 -6.05
N PHE A 151 -6.54 14.56 -6.80
CA PHE A 151 -6.49 13.28 -7.49
C PHE A 151 -5.24 13.20 -8.40
N LYS A 152 -4.16 12.58 -7.89
CA LYS A 152 -2.97 12.26 -8.69
C LYS A 152 -3.04 10.81 -9.16
N ARG A 153 -2.54 10.54 -10.38
CA ARG A 153 -2.47 9.19 -10.93
C ARG A 153 -1.29 8.45 -10.30
N TYR A 154 -1.44 7.17 -10.00
CA TYR A 154 -0.29 6.33 -9.63
C TYR A 154 0.80 6.41 -10.72
N GLY A 155 2.04 6.72 -10.34
CA GLY A 155 3.15 6.89 -11.28
C GLY A 155 3.27 8.26 -11.96
N SER A 156 2.41 9.24 -11.63
CA SER A 156 2.65 10.63 -12.04
C SER A 156 3.60 11.30 -11.04
N SER A 157 4.91 11.27 -11.34
CA SER A 157 5.92 12.02 -10.58
C SER A 157 5.52 13.49 -10.42
N PRO A 158 5.83 14.14 -9.29
CA PRO A 158 5.75 15.59 -9.22
C PRO A 158 6.71 16.15 -10.28
N LYS A 159 6.19 16.94 -11.23
CA LYS A 159 7.04 17.77 -12.08
C LYS A 159 7.76 18.74 -11.16
N SER A 160 9.05 18.49 -10.93
CA SER A 160 9.94 19.49 -10.37
C SER A 160 9.89 20.72 -11.28
N ALA A 161 9.82 21.89 -10.67
CA ALA A 161 9.82 23.15 -11.40
C ALA A 161 11.13 23.30 -12.19
N GLY A 162 11.01 23.63 -13.48
CA GLY A 162 12.09 24.19 -14.29
C GLY A 162 12.68 23.27 -15.37
N GLY A 163 12.52 23.71 -16.63
CA GLY A 163 13.44 23.40 -17.72
C GLY A 163 12.89 22.48 -18.81
N ASP A 164 12.47 23.09 -19.92
CA ASP A 164 12.08 22.41 -21.16
C ASP A 164 13.16 21.43 -21.66
N LYS A 165 12.89 20.12 -21.61
CA LYS A 165 13.26 19.16 -22.67
C LYS A 165 12.18 18.07 -22.75
N LYS A 166 11.47 18.03 -23.88
CA LYS A 166 10.51 16.99 -24.23
C LYS A 166 11.22 15.62 -24.23
N PHE A 167 10.78 14.68 -23.41
CA PHE A 167 11.01 13.26 -23.64
C PHE A 167 9.66 12.54 -23.59
N SER A 168 9.19 12.16 -24.79
CA SER A 168 7.94 11.44 -25.00
C SER A 168 8.18 9.95 -24.82
N VAL A 169 7.72 9.39 -23.69
CA VAL A 169 7.57 7.94 -23.53
C VAL A 169 6.07 7.65 -23.50
N GLY A 170 5.47 7.74 -24.68
CA GLY A 170 4.11 7.28 -24.97
C GLY A 170 4.20 6.06 -25.88
N ALA A 171 4.38 4.89 -25.28
CA ALA A 171 4.30 3.53 -25.83
C ALA A 171 5.04 2.67 -24.77
N SER A 172 4.47 1.71 -24.06
CA SER A 172 3.58 0.64 -24.48
C SER A 172 3.04 -0.01 -23.20
N ILE A 173 1.83 -0.55 -23.25
CA ILE A 173 1.38 -1.83 -22.66
C ILE A 173 -0.15 -1.79 -22.77
N GLY A 174 -0.62 -2.30 -23.91
CA GLY A 174 -2.02 -2.40 -24.28
C GLY A 174 -2.14 -3.39 -25.42
N ILE A 175 -2.15 -4.68 -25.06
CA ILE A 175 -2.77 -5.82 -25.74
C ILE A 175 -2.50 -5.95 -27.26
N ALA A 176 -1.68 -6.94 -27.63
CA ALA A 176 -1.85 -7.70 -28.86
C ALA A 176 -1.93 -9.18 -28.51
N ILE A 177 -3.16 -9.65 -28.27
CA ILE A 177 -3.52 -11.06 -28.41
C ILE A 177 -3.66 -11.30 -29.92
N GLY A 178 -2.91 -12.26 -30.46
CA GLY A 178 -3.09 -12.78 -31.82
C GLY A 178 -1.90 -12.54 -32.74
N ALA A 179 -1.26 -13.65 -33.14
CA ALA A 179 -0.42 -13.86 -34.34
C ALA A 179 0.98 -14.46 -34.11
N PHE A 180 1.20 -15.24 -33.05
CA PHE A 180 2.42 -16.07 -32.91
C PHE A 180 2.25 -17.53 -33.40
N ILE A 181 1.35 -17.77 -34.36
CA ILE A 181 1.18 -19.10 -34.99
C ILE A 181 1.61 -19.12 -36.47
N GLY A 182 1.99 -17.97 -37.07
CA GLY A 182 2.29 -17.91 -38.50
C GLY A 182 3.75 -18.11 -38.93
N PHE A 183 4.73 -17.98 -38.03
CA PHE A 183 6.14 -17.87 -38.45
C PHE A 183 7.02 -19.11 -38.15
N VAL A 184 6.46 -20.15 -37.52
CA VAL A 184 7.21 -21.39 -37.19
C VAL A 184 7.04 -22.49 -38.27
N LEU A 185 6.15 -22.31 -39.26
CA LEU A 185 5.88 -23.33 -40.29
C LEU A 185 6.46 -23.06 -41.69
N VAL A 186 7.27 -22.01 -41.90
CA VAL A 186 7.86 -21.71 -43.23
C VAL A 186 9.40 -21.81 -43.24
N ALA A 187 10.04 -22.14 -42.12
CA ALA A 187 11.51 -22.29 -42.05
C ALA A 187 11.99 -23.75 -41.93
N VAL A 188 11.09 -24.73 -42.01
CA VAL A 188 11.44 -26.16 -42.17
C VAL A 188 10.45 -26.78 -43.15
N GLY A 189 10.73 -26.61 -44.44
CA GLY A 189 9.97 -27.13 -45.57
C GLY A 189 10.64 -26.73 -46.88
#